data_AF-M3D6T2-F1
#
_entry.id   AF-M3D6T2-F1
#
_cell.length_a   1.000
_cell.length_b   1.000
_cell.length_c   1.000
_cell.angle_alpha   90.00
_cell.angle_beta   90.00
_cell.angle_gamma   90.00
#
_symmetry.space_group_name_H-M   'P 1'
#
loop_
_entity.id
_entity.type
_entity.pdbx_description
1 polymer ?
#
loop_
_entity_poly.entity_id
_entity_poly.type
_entity_poly.pdbx_seq_one_letter_code
_entity_poly.pdbx_strand_id
1 'polypeptide(L)'
;CDIGVRYFMIKSWNHDNVYEAQRTNVWATQEKNEEMLTHAYKTSRHVILLFSVNKSMAFQGYALMTSAPDPDIQKPSFTRRLNWATSNAFTLQWLAKTPIDFQLVGHLKNTFNIDEDTGEAHAVLVGRDGQEINADAGMGVLWFLDEAEAEAEAYRKSGKGNGILSWKPPLWSAEPERASCGI
;
A
#
# COMPACT_ATOMS: atom_id res chain seq x y z
N CYS A 1 16.44 20.63 3.01
CA CYS A 1 15.60 19.80 2.13
C CYS A 1 16.05 18.37 2.32
N ASP A 2 15.19 17.49 2.82
CA ASP A 2 15.53 16.07 2.91
C ASP A 2 15.50 15.50 1.49
N ILE A 3 16.66 15.41 0.83
CA ILE A 3 16.79 15.06 -0.59
C ILE A 3 16.49 13.55 -0.85
N GLY A 4 15.87 12.87 0.11
CA GLY A 4 15.68 11.41 0.15
C GLY A 4 14.33 10.91 -0.33
N VAL A 5 14.09 9.63 -0.09
CA VAL A 5 12.81 8.95 -0.29
C VAL A 5 12.07 8.90 1.05
N ARG A 6 10.79 9.22 1.07
CA ARG A 6 9.92 9.07 2.25
C ARG A 6 8.86 8.00 2.01
N TYR A 7 8.54 7.25 3.05
CA TYR A 7 7.65 6.10 2.98
C TYR A 7 6.44 6.31 3.87
N PHE A 8 5.25 6.03 3.37
CA PHE A 8 4.01 6.15 4.15
C PHE A 8 3.15 4.91 4.01
N MET A 9 2.58 4.46 5.12
CA MET A 9 1.55 3.43 5.12
C MET A 9 0.21 4.02 4.67
N ILE A 10 -0.42 3.41 3.68
CA ILE A 10 -1.77 3.72 3.25
C ILE A 10 -2.69 2.57 3.64
N LYS A 11 -3.68 2.84 4.48
CA LYS A 11 -4.63 1.83 4.94
C LYS A 11 -5.93 1.94 4.17
N SER A 12 -6.26 0.90 3.40
CA SER A 12 -7.54 0.80 2.70
C SER A 12 -8.56 0.03 3.53
N TRP A 13 -9.84 0.43 3.43
CA TRP A 13 -10.95 -0.31 4.03
C TRP A 13 -11.12 -1.71 3.43
N ASN A 14 -10.99 -1.84 2.11
CA ASN A 14 -11.20 -3.10 1.39
C ASN A 14 -10.26 -3.22 0.17
N HIS A 15 -10.29 -4.40 -0.45
CA HIS A 15 -9.50 -4.70 -1.65
C HIS A 15 -9.99 -3.93 -2.89
N ASP A 16 -11.31 -3.74 -3.04
CA ASP A 16 -11.89 -3.05 -4.20
C ASP A 16 -11.32 -1.64 -4.41
N ASN A 17 -11.10 -0.89 -3.32
CA ASN A 17 -10.50 0.44 -3.41
C ASN A 17 -9.07 0.36 -3.96
N VAL A 18 -8.27 -0.62 -3.50
CA VAL A 18 -6.89 -0.81 -3.96
C VAL A 18 -6.88 -1.26 -5.43
N TYR A 19 -7.78 -2.16 -5.83
CA TYR A 19 -7.92 -2.59 -7.22
C TYR A 19 -8.36 -1.44 -8.15
N GLU A 20 -9.26 -0.58 -7.68
CA GLU A 20 -9.61 0.64 -8.40
C GLU A 20 -8.38 1.52 -8.59
N ALA A 21 -7.63 1.79 -7.52
CA ALA A 21 -6.41 2.61 -7.58
C ALA A 21 -5.31 2.01 -8.47
N GLN A 22 -5.18 0.68 -8.50
CA GLN A 22 -4.27 -0.05 -9.39
C GLN A 22 -4.65 0.06 -10.87
N ARG A 23 -5.94 0.28 -11.18
CA ARG A 23 -6.44 0.50 -12.54
C ARG A 23 -6.38 1.96 -12.95
N THR A 24 -6.71 2.89 -12.05
CA THR A 24 -6.87 4.31 -12.37
C THR A 24 -5.61 5.14 -12.11
N ASN A 25 -4.66 4.62 -11.32
CA ASN A 25 -3.51 5.37 -10.82
C ASN A 25 -3.89 6.62 -10.01
N VAL A 26 -5.03 6.59 -9.31
CA VAL A 26 -5.51 7.71 -8.50
C VAL A 26 -5.86 7.22 -7.10
N TRP A 27 -5.50 8.00 -6.09
CA TRP A 27 -5.89 7.77 -4.70
C TRP A 27 -6.38 9.05 -4.03
N ALA A 28 -7.20 8.86 -2.99
CA ALA A 28 -7.53 9.87 -2.00
C ALA A 28 -7.50 9.21 -0.62
N THR A 29 -6.89 9.87 0.36
CA THR A 29 -6.69 9.35 1.73
C THR A 29 -7.59 10.10 2.72
N GLN A 30 -7.44 9.84 4.02
CA GLN A 30 -8.07 10.66 5.05
C GLN A 30 -7.60 12.11 4.94
N GLU A 31 -8.53 13.07 5.10
CA GLU A 31 -8.27 14.51 4.95
C GLU A 31 -7.06 14.99 5.76
N LYS A 32 -6.89 14.49 6.99
CA LYS A 32 -5.75 14.82 7.88
C LYS A 32 -4.36 14.53 7.29
N ASN A 33 -4.26 13.63 6.30
CA ASN A 33 -3.00 13.24 5.69
C ASN A 33 -2.61 14.18 4.52
N GLU A 34 -3.52 15.03 4.05
CA GLU A 34 -3.32 15.87 2.86
C GLU A 34 -2.11 16.81 3.02
N GLU A 35 -2.05 17.54 4.12
CA GLU A 35 -0.96 18.51 4.36
C GLU A 35 0.40 17.81 4.42
N MET A 36 0.47 16.70 5.15
CA MET A 36 1.70 15.92 5.33
C MET A 36 2.20 15.35 4.01
N LEU A 37 1.34 14.71 3.21
CA LEU A 37 1.71 14.13 1.93
C LEU A 37 2.05 15.21 0.89
N THR A 38 1.34 16.34 0.92
CA THR A 38 1.67 17.52 0.08
C THR A 38 3.07 18.04 0.41
N HIS A 39 3.38 18.18 1.70
CA HIS A 39 4.68 18.63 2.14
C HIS A 39 5.76 17.62 1.72
N ALA A 40 5.57 16.33 2.01
CA ALA A 40 6.52 15.27 1.67
C ALA A 40 6.81 15.23 0.16
N TYR A 41 5.77 15.36 -0.68
CA TYR A 41 5.91 15.40 -2.14
C TYR A 41 6.74 16.59 -2.61
N LYS A 42 6.56 17.76 -2.00
CA LYS A 42 7.28 19.00 -2.36
C LYS A 42 8.72 19.04 -1.87
N THR A 43 9.03 18.36 -0.76
CA THR A 43 10.34 18.49 -0.08
C THR A 43 11.26 17.29 -0.25
N SER A 44 10.75 16.17 -0.79
CA SER A 44 11.49 14.92 -0.97
C SER A 44 11.65 14.58 -2.44
N ARG A 45 12.64 13.75 -2.78
CA ARG A 45 12.84 13.31 -4.17
C ARG A 45 11.73 12.34 -4.60
N HIS A 46 11.35 11.43 -3.72
CA HIS A 46 10.28 10.45 -3.96
C HIS A 46 9.45 10.25 -2.70
N VAL A 47 8.14 10.05 -2.89
CA VAL A 47 7.22 9.62 -1.85
C VAL A 47 6.66 8.27 -2.26
N ILE A 48 6.95 7.25 -1.46
CA ILE A 48 6.51 5.87 -1.68
C ILE A 48 5.37 5.54 -0.72
N LEU A 49 4.30 4.99 -1.28
CA LEU A 49 3.09 4.63 -0.56
C LEU A 49 2.97 3.11 -0.51
N LEU A 50 3.00 2.56 0.71
CA LEU A 50 2.87 1.15 1.03
C LEU A 50 1.39 0.85 1.31
N PHE A 51 0.69 0.21 0.36
CA PHE A 51 -0.73 -0.04 0.48
C PHE A 51 -1.00 -1.30 1.30
N SER A 52 -1.87 -1.19 2.31
CA SER A 52 -2.33 -2.32 3.11
C SER A 52 -3.83 -2.24 3.39
N VAL A 53 -4.57 -3.30 3.06
CA VAL A 53 -5.99 -3.45 3.32
C VAL A 53 -6.17 -3.86 4.78
N ASN A 54 -7.10 -3.22 5.49
CA ASN A 54 -7.37 -3.53 6.88
C ASN A 54 -7.77 -5.00 7.04
N LYS A 55 -7.20 -5.66 8.06
CA LYS A 55 -7.40 -7.10 8.37
C LYS A 55 -6.93 -8.08 7.29
N SER A 56 -6.24 -7.63 6.24
CA SER A 56 -5.69 -8.53 5.20
C SER A 56 -4.44 -9.29 5.64
N MET A 57 -3.79 -8.85 6.72
CA MET A 57 -2.49 -9.37 7.17
C MET A 57 -1.40 -9.30 6.09
N ALA A 58 -1.52 -8.33 5.16
CA ALA A 58 -0.63 -8.22 4.02
C ALA A 58 -0.42 -6.76 3.58
N PHE A 59 0.68 -6.51 2.88
CA PHE A 59 0.82 -5.35 2.00
C PHE A 59 0.35 -5.77 0.61
N GLN A 60 -0.48 -4.94 -0.06
CA GLN A 60 -1.05 -5.24 -1.38
C GLN A 60 -0.24 -4.67 -2.55
N GLY A 61 0.92 -4.11 -2.26
CA GLY A 61 1.76 -3.45 -3.25
C GLY A 61 2.19 -2.07 -2.80
N TYR A 62 2.95 -1.41 -3.66
CA TYR A 62 3.41 -0.07 -3.41
C TYR A 62 3.44 0.77 -4.69
N ALA A 63 3.33 2.08 -4.49
CA ALA A 63 3.34 3.04 -5.59
C ALA A 63 4.18 4.27 -5.24
N LEU A 64 4.74 4.88 -6.28
CA LEU A 64 5.27 6.23 -6.24
C LEU A 64 4.11 7.23 -6.32
N MET A 65 4.09 8.23 -5.45
CA MET A 65 3.22 9.40 -5.58
C MET A 65 3.75 10.32 -6.67
N THR A 66 2.92 10.65 -7.66
CA THR A 66 3.32 11.39 -8.88
C THR A 66 2.69 12.78 -9.01
N SER A 67 1.82 13.16 -8.08
CA SER A 67 1.32 14.52 -7.91
C SER A 67 1.08 14.83 -6.44
N ALA A 68 1.00 16.12 -6.09
CA ALA A 68 0.36 16.53 -4.85
C ALA A 68 -1.17 16.28 -4.93
N PRO A 69 -1.88 16.23 -3.79
CA PRO A 69 -3.33 16.34 -3.74
C PRO A 69 -3.79 17.62 -4.45
N ASP A 70 -4.74 17.48 -5.38
CA ASP A 70 -5.20 18.57 -6.25
C ASP A 70 -6.72 18.47 -6.47
N PRO A 71 -7.50 19.57 -6.26
CA PRO A 71 -8.94 19.58 -6.47
C PRO A 71 -9.37 19.32 -7.93
N ASP A 72 -8.49 19.54 -8.90
CA ASP A 72 -8.78 19.31 -10.33
C ASP A 72 -8.66 17.82 -10.72
N ILE A 73 -8.09 16.97 -9.85
CA ILE A 73 -8.02 15.53 -10.06
C ILE A 73 -9.34 14.89 -9.62
N GLN A 74 -10.00 14.19 -10.56
CA GLN A 74 -11.22 13.45 -10.26
C GLN A 74 -10.98 12.40 -9.18
N LYS A 75 -11.73 12.50 -8.06
CA LYS A 75 -11.65 11.53 -6.97
C LYS A 75 -12.06 10.11 -7.41
N PRO A 76 -11.40 9.06 -6.87
CA PRO A 76 -11.83 7.68 -7.07
C PRO A 76 -13.29 7.46 -6.68
N SER A 77 -13.97 6.56 -7.38
CA SER A 77 -15.40 6.29 -7.20
C SER A 77 -15.74 5.81 -5.79
N PHE A 78 -14.81 5.10 -5.12
CA PHE A 78 -15.00 4.65 -3.74
C PHE A 78 -15.19 5.79 -2.75
N THR A 79 -14.66 6.98 -3.01
CA THR A 79 -14.77 8.13 -2.09
C THR A 79 -16.22 8.54 -1.85
N ARG A 80 -17.11 8.30 -2.83
CA ARG A 80 -18.56 8.56 -2.73
C ARG A 80 -19.28 7.62 -1.76
N ARG A 81 -18.66 6.51 -1.38
CA ARG A 81 -19.21 5.50 -0.46
C ARG A 81 -18.72 5.63 0.96
N LEU A 82 -17.84 6.60 1.24
CA LEU A 82 -17.29 6.85 2.57
C LEU A 82 -18.21 7.79 3.35
N ASN A 83 -18.34 7.56 4.65
CA ASN A 83 -19.07 8.42 5.58
C ASN A 83 -18.16 9.47 6.26
N TRP A 84 -16.95 9.65 5.75
CA TRP A 84 -15.98 10.66 6.21
C TRP A 84 -15.38 11.41 5.03
N ALA A 85 -14.89 12.62 5.29
CA ALA A 85 -14.21 13.46 4.29
C ALA A 85 -12.85 12.85 3.87
N THR A 86 -12.51 13.05 2.61
CA THR A 86 -11.23 12.62 2.02
C THR A 86 -10.44 13.82 1.56
N SER A 87 -9.12 13.66 1.50
CA SER A 87 -8.24 14.61 0.82
C SER A 87 -8.68 14.85 -0.62
N ASN A 88 -8.16 15.91 -1.23
CA ASN A 88 -8.06 15.97 -2.69
C ASN A 88 -7.36 14.73 -3.24
N ALA A 89 -7.67 14.37 -4.48
CA ALA A 89 -7.05 13.20 -5.09
C ALA A 89 -5.64 13.51 -5.58
N PHE A 90 -4.81 12.48 -5.69
CA PHE A 90 -3.46 12.56 -6.24
C PHE A 90 -3.16 11.34 -7.11
N THR A 91 -2.20 11.48 -8.02
CA THR A 91 -1.82 10.42 -8.95
C THR A 91 -0.70 9.54 -8.40
N LEU A 92 -0.69 8.32 -8.91
CA LEU A 92 0.23 7.26 -8.54
C LEU A 92 0.98 6.72 -9.77
N GLN A 93 2.09 6.05 -9.51
CA GLN A 93 2.67 5.06 -10.40
C GLN A 93 2.93 3.79 -9.59
N TRP A 94 2.18 2.73 -9.86
CA TRP A 94 2.39 1.43 -9.19
C TRP A 94 3.69 0.79 -9.67
N LEU A 95 4.50 0.37 -8.71
CA LEU A 95 5.79 -0.28 -8.95
C LEU A 95 5.72 -1.78 -8.64
N ALA A 96 4.95 -2.17 -7.64
CA ALA A 96 4.54 -3.56 -7.40
C ALA A 96 3.05 -3.64 -7.04
N LYS A 97 2.35 -4.64 -7.57
CA LYS A 97 0.92 -4.91 -7.31
C LYS A 97 0.69 -6.29 -6.72
N THR A 98 1.72 -7.13 -6.70
CA THR A 98 1.70 -8.45 -6.08
C THR A 98 1.83 -8.29 -4.57
N PRO A 99 0.87 -8.82 -3.78
CA PRO A 99 0.91 -8.66 -2.34
C PRO A 99 2.08 -9.42 -1.69
N ILE A 100 2.33 -9.16 -0.41
CA ILE A 100 3.15 -9.99 0.49
C ILE A 100 2.51 -10.14 1.87
N ASP A 101 2.69 -11.29 2.50
CA ASP A 101 2.23 -11.56 3.86
C ASP A 101 3.08 -10.82 4.90
N PHE A 102 2.43 -10.30 5.95
CA PHE A 102 3.08 -9.64 7.08
C PHE A 102 4.10 -10.51 7.82
N GLN A 103 3.98 -11.83 7.79
CA GLN A 103 4.97 -12.74 8.38
C GLN A 103 6.37 -12.53 7.81
N LEU A 104 6.49 -12.13 6.53
CA LEU A 104 7.77 -11.87 5.89
C LEU A 104 8.46 -10.63 6.44
N VAL A 105 7.69 -9.62 6.85
CA VAL A 105 8.18 -8.28 7.18
C VAL A 105 7.96 -7.89 8.65
N GLY A 106 7.31 -8.73 9.45
CA GLY A 106 6.97 -8.42 10.85
C GLY A 106 8.18 -8.22 11.77
N HIS A 107 9.36 -8.68 11.35
CA HIS A 107 10.62 -8.44 12.05
C HIS A 107 11.19 -7.03 11.82
N LEU A 108 10.75 -6.33 10.76
CA LEU A 108 11.18 -4.95 10.47
C LEU A 108 10.51 -3.98 11.44
N LYS A 109 11.28 -3.00 11.94
CA LYS A 109 10.83 -2.05 12.97
C LYS A 109 10.78 -0.63 12.42
N ASN A 110 9.64 0.04 12.61
CA ASN A 110 9.47 1.43 12.23
C ASN A 110 9.88 2.35 13.39
N THR A 111 11.07 2.96 13.31
CA THR A 111 11.56 3.85 14.36
C THR A 111 10.81 5.18 14.45
N PHE A 112 9.92 5.47 13.50
CA PHE A 112 9.01 6.63 13.55
C PHE A 112 7.66 6.30 14.20
N ASN A 113 7.46 5.06 14.66
CA ASN A 113 6.28 4.65 15.40
C ASN A 113 6.73 3.94 16.70
N ILE A 114 6.91 4.73 17.76
CA ILE A 114 7.39 4.26 19.06
C ILE A 114 6.20 3.96 19.96
N ASP A 115 6.26 2.82 20.64
CA ASP A 115 5.35 2.46 21.72
C ASP A 115 5.67 3.31 22.96
N GLU A 116 4.73 4.13 23.40
CA GLU A 116 4.97 5.11 24.48
C GLU A 116 5.22 4.45 25.85
N ASP A 117 4.67 3.24 26.07
CA ASP A 117 4.80 2.53 27.34
C ASP A 117 6.14 1.81 27.47
N THR A 118 6.61 1.22 26.37
CA THR A 118 7.84 0.40 26.35
C THR A 118 9.06 1.16 25.82
N GLY A 119 8.86 2.24 25.06
CA GLY A 119 9.92 2.97 24.36
C GLY A 119 10.49 2.24 23.14
N GLU A 120 9.89 1.12 22.74
CA GLU A 120 10.35 0.32 21.62
C GLU A 120 9.66 0.71 20.30
N ALA A 121 10.37 0.53 19.18
CA ALA A 121 9.77 0.70 17.87
C ALA A 121 8.76 -0.42 17.57
N HIS A 122 7.56 -0.04 17.12
CA HIS A 122 6.58 -0.99 16.62
C HIS A 122 7.08 -1.68 15.34
N ALA A 123 6.55 -2.88 15.06
CA ALA A 123 6.77 -3.55 13.78
C ALA A 123 6.23 -2.70 12.63
N VAL A 124 6.85 -2.78 11.45
CA VAL A 124 6.48 -1.96 10.27
C VAL A 124 5.03 -2.13 9.83
N LEU A 125 4.43 -3.29 10.13
CA LEU A 125 3.02 -3.61 9.84
C LEU A 125 2.03 -2.90 10.78
N VAL A 126 2.51 -2.33 11.88
CA VAL A 126 1.71 -1.58 12.86
C VAL A 126 1.75 -0.10 12.49
N GLY A 127 0.63 0.41 12.00
CA GLY A 127 0.49 1.80 11.62
C GLY A 127 -0.95 2.13 11.24
N ARG A 128 -1.32 3.39 11.40
CA ARG A 128 -2.59 3.94 10.89
C ARG A 128 -2.40 4.46 9.47
N ASP A 129 -3.51 4.78 8.81
CA ASP A 129 -3.45 5.48 7.52
C ASP A 129 -2.66 6.78 7.66
N GLY A 130 -1.62 6.94 6.83
CA GLY A 130 -0.71 8.09 6.84
C GLY A 130 0.51 7.94 7.76
N GLN A 131 0.71 6.79 8.44
CA GLN A 131 1.90 6.58 9.27
C GLN A 131 3.17 6.66 8.43
N GLU A 132 4.07 7.58 8.75
CA GLU A 132 5.39 7.64 8.15
C GLU A 132 6.25 6.47 8.62
N ILE A 133 7.06 5.93 7.72
CA ILE A 133 7.94 4.78 7.94
C ILE A 133 9.39 5.21 7.69
N ASN A 134 10.28 4.89 8.63
CA ASN A 134 11.70 5.18 8.46
C ASN A 134 12.30 4.39 7.28
N ALA A 135 13.38 4.93 6.70
CA ALA A 135 13.95 4.42 5.45
C ALA A 135 14.28 2.93 5.47
N ASP A 136 14.91 2.44 6.55
CA ASP A 136 15.34 1.04 6.64
C ASP A 136 14.15 0.06 6.58
N ALA A 137 13.08 0.36 7.34
CA ALA A 137 11.88 -0.47 7.33
C ALA A 137 11.13 -0.37 6.00
N GLY A 138 11.04 0.84 5.43
CA GLY A 138 10.42 1.07 4.12
C GLY A 138 11.11 0.29 3.01
N MET A 139 12.44 0.40 2.92
CA MET A 139 13.25 -0.34 1.95
C MET A 139 13.15 -1.86 2.14
N GLY A 140 13.13 -2.33 3.39
CA GLY A 140 12.94 -3.75 3.69
C GLY A 140 11.62 -4.29 3.16
N VAL A 141 10.51 -3.56 3.32
CA VAL A 141 9.21 -3.95 2.75
C VAL A 141 9.24 -3.96 1.21
N LEU A 142 9.87 -2.96 0.61
CA LEU A 142 10.01 -2.85 -0.85
C LEU A 142 10.75 -4.05 -1.44
N TRP A 143 11.83 -4.51 -0.80
CA TRP A 143 12.59 -5.68 -1.23
C TRP A 143 11.69 -6.90 -1.44
N PHE A 144 10.87 -7.24 -0.46
CA PHE A 144 9.96 -8.39 -0.55
C PHE A 144 8.85 -8.18 -1.58
N LEU A 145 8.33 -6.95 -1.72
CA LEU A 145 7.33 -6.62 -2.75
C LEU A 145 7.90 -6.72 -4.17
N ASP A 146 9.14 -6.28 -4.37
CA ASP A 146 9.85 -6.37 -5.66
C ASP A 146 10.14 -7.81 -6.03
N GLU A 147 10.58 -8.63 -5.06
CA GLU A 147 10.78 -10.08 -5.26
C GLU A 147 9.48 -10.78 -5.67
N ALA A 148 8.38 -10.52 -4.95
CA ALA A 148 7.08 -11.08 -5.27
C ALA A 148 6.56 -10.65 -6.65
N GLU A 149 6.74 -9.38 -7.04
CA GLU A 149 6.32 -8.89 -8.36
C GLU A 149 7.17 -9.51 -9.49
N ALA A 150 8.49 -9.63 -9.29
CA ALA A 150 9.38 -10.26 -10.26
C ALA A 150 9.02 -11.73 -10.51
N GLU A 151 8.71 -12.49 -9.45
CA GLU A 151 8.25 -13.88 -9.55
C GLU A 151 6.92 -13.98 -10.30
N ALA A 152 5.95 -13.14 -9.95
CA ALA A 152 4.65 -13.11 -10.62
C ALA A 152 4.79 -12.77 -12.11
N GLU A 153 5.66 -11.83 -12.46
CA GLU A 153 5.92 -11.44 -13.84
C GLU A 153 6.62 -12.54 -14.64
N ALA A 154 7.61 -13.21 -14.04
CA ALA A 154 8.27 -14.37 -14.64
C ALA A 154 7.26 -15.50 -14.91
N TYR A 155 6.35 -15.75 -13.98
CA TYR A 155 5.28 -16.72 -14.19
C TYR A 155 4.37 -16.34 -15.36
N ARG A 156 3.90 -15.08 -15.44
CA ARG A 156 3.04 -14.59 -16.54
C ARG A 156 3.71 -14.80 -17.91
N LYS A 157 5.00 -14.51 -18.02
CA LYS A 157 5.79 -14.69 -19.25
C LYS A 157 6.01 -16.14 -19.65
N SER A 158 5.99 -17.07 -18.71
CA SER A 158 6.22 -18.50 -18.98
C SER A 158 5.12 -19.19 -19.80
N GLY A 159 3.98 -18.51 -20.05
CA GLY A 159 2.87 -19.06 -20.84
C GLY A 159 2.08 -20.18 -20.16
N LYS A 160 2.47 -20.60 -18.94
CA LYS A 160 1.81 -21.66 -18.16
C LYS A 160 0.40 -21.26 -17.65
N GLY A 161 0.01 -20.00 -17.77
CA GLY A 161 -1.31 -19.49 -17.35
C GLY A 161 -2.51 -19.96 -18.19
N ASN A 162 -2.31 -20.60 -19.34
CA ASN A 162 -3.38 -21.12 -20.22
C ASN A 162 -3.55 -22.65 -20.17
N GLY A 163 -2.77 -23.36 -19.35
CA GLY A 163 -2.90 -24.80 -19.11
C GLY A 163 -3.53 -25.09 -17.75
N ILE A 164 -4.14 -26.27 -17.60
CA ILE A 164 -4.83 -26.79 -16.40
C ILE A 164 -4.01 -26.70 -15.07
N LEU A 165 -2.72 -26.35 -15.14
CA LEU A 165 -1.87 -26.03 -13.99
C LEU A 165 -1.78 -24.51 -13.81
N SER A 166 -2.83 -23.95 -13.19
CA SER A 166 -2.81 -22.57 -12.74
C SER A 166 -1.64 -22.33 -11.79
N TRP A 167 -0.96 -21.19 -11.94
CA TRP A 167 -0.17 -20.65 -10.86
C TRP A 167 -1.05 -20.63 -9.63
N LYS A 168 -0.55 -21.22 -8.54
CA LYS A 168 -1.04 -20.84 -7.24
C LYS A 168 -0.05 -19.81 -6.75
N PRO A 169 -0.46 -18.54 -6.57
CA PRO A 169 0.34 -17.66 -5.75
C PRO A 169 0.54 -18.34 -4.39
N PRO A 170 1.59 -17.98 -3.64
CA PRO A 170 1.86 -18.62 -2.35
C PRO A 170 0.58 -18.67 -1.51
N LEU A 171 0.34 -19.81 -0.84
CA LEU A 171 -0.94 -20.31 -0.28
C LEU A 171 -1.90 -19.30 0.36
N TRP A 172 -1.43 -18.12 0.74
CA TRP A 172 -2.13 -17.02 1.42
C TRP A 172 -2.83 -16.02 0.48
N SER A 173 -2.59 -16.06 -0.83
CA SER A 173 -3.26 -15.22 -1.85
C SER A 173 -4.62 -15.74 -2.32
N ALA A 174 -5.03 -16.92 -1.84
CA ALA A 174 -6.33 -17.47 -2.18
C ALA A 174 -7.40 -16.53 -1.60
N GLU A 175 -8.29 -16.01 -2.44
CA GLU A 175 -9.48 -15.30 -1.97
C GLU A 175 -10.13 -16.15 -0.88
N PRO A 176 -10.46 -15.60 0.31
CA PRO A 176 -11.34 -16.32 1.20
C PRO A 176 -12.63 -16.57 0.41
N GLU A 177 -12.97 -17.86 0.22
CA GLU A 177 -14.26 -18.26 -0.35
C GLU A 177 -15.32 -17.39 0.28
N ARG A 178 -16.20 -16.80 -0.55
CA ARG A 178 -17.36 -16.03 -0.11
C ARG A 178 -18.04 -16.82 1.01
N ALA A 179 -17.80 -16.39 2.25
CA ALA A 179 -18.65 -16.77 3.35
C ALA A 179 -20.00 -16.13 3.02
N SER A 180 -20.88 -16.97 2.47
CA SER A 180 -22.29 -16.70 2.29
C SER A 180 -22.78 -15.96 3.53
N CYS A 181 -23.22 -14.72 3.36
CA CYS A 181 -23.96 -14.01 4.40
C CYS A 181 -25.29 -14.76 4.53
N GLY A 182 -25.32 -15.73 5.43
CA GLY A 182 -26.50 -16.47 5.83
C GLY A 182 -27.11 -15.83 7.07
N ILE A 183 -28.36 -15.40 6.88
CA ILE A 183 -29.39 -14.97 7.85
C ILE A 183 -29.18 -13.60 8.47
#